data_AF-A0A0A2HWM5-F1
#
_entry.id   AF-A0A0A2HWM5-F1
#
_cell.length_a   1.000
_cell.length_b   1.000
_cell.length_c   1.000
_cell.angle_alpha   90.00
_cell.angle_beta   90.00
_cell.angle_gamma   90.00
#
_symmetry.space_group_name_H-M   'P 1'
#
loop_
_entity.id
_entity.type
_entity.pdbx_description
1 polymer ?
#
loop_
_entity_poly.entity_id
_entity_poly.type
_entity_poly.pdbx_seq_one_letter_code
_entity_poly.pdbx_strand_id
1 'polypeptide(L)'
;MARTVRAVLPLDIDARSEGLQGTIRIIGIDNLQFGDKYLSCRLHVAGSDLRIVSELAGHQINLKVGEVEIDFNCNARLRFDPQRQILYVKPVVDMMNATQNGGQDDLGQALVALLNGREFPVSMQDMKPLIARSGGKTLMIAMRFVNIEARRDMLQFSLLPEVSTK
;
A
#
# COMPACT_ATOMS: atom_id res chain seq x y z
N MET A 1 -12.63 -3.01 -12.40
CA MET A 1 -11.42 -2.39 -11.80
C MET A 1 -11.31 -0.95 -12.27
N ALA A 2 -11.14 0.02 -11.36
CA ALA A 2 -11.02 1.43 -11.72
C ALA A 2 -9.73 1.71 -12.52
N ARG A 3 -9.78 2.57 -13.54
CA ARG A 3 -8.64 2.89 -14.43
C ARG A 3 -7.40 3.38 -13.67
N THR A 4 -7.61 4.11 -12.57
CA THR A 4 -6.56 4.66 -11.71
C THR A 4 -5.75 3.57 -11.00
N VAL A 5 -6.40 2.50 -10.52
CA VAL A 5 -5.71 1.39 -9.83
C VAL A 5 -4.78 0.65 -10.80
N ARG A 6 -5.23 0.45 -12.05
CA ARG A 6 -4.40 -0.19 -13.08
C ARG A 6 -3.17 0.65 -13.47
N ALA A 7 -3.24 1.97 -13.33
CA ALA A 7 -2.16 2.86 -13.74
C ALA A 7 -0.95 2.83 -12.79
N VAL A 8 -1.13 2.33 -11.57
CA VAL A 8 -0.09 2.27 -10.53
C VAL A 8 0.43 0.86 -10.28
N LEU A 9 -0.08 -0.13 -11.02
CA LEU A 9 0.35 -1.52 -10.92
C LEU A 9 1.33 -1.88 -12.07
N PRO A 10 2.32 -2.75 -11.83
CA PRO A 10 2.65 -3.38 -10.54
C PRO A 10 3.29 -2.39 -9.56
N LEU A 11 3.02 -2.56 -8.26
CA LEU A 11 3.56 -1.72 -7.20
C LEU A 11 4.62 -2.49 -6.40
N ASP A 12 5.85 -1.98 -6.38
CA ASP A 12 6.94 -2.53 -5.55
C ASP A 12 6.66 -2.28 -4.07
N ILE A 13 6.79 -3.32 -3.25
CA ILE A 13 6.70 -3.24 -1.80
C ILE A 13 8.12 -3.34 -1.23
N ASP A 14 8.54 -2.35 -0.44
CA ASP A 14 9.79 -2.45 0.32
C ASP A 14 9.59 -3.39 1.52
N ALA A 15 9.55 -4.69 1.25
CA ALA A 15 9.32 -5.76 2.22
C ALA A 15 10.62 -6.28 2.85
N ARG A 16 11.73 -5.53 2.76
CA ARG A 16 13.01 -5.92 3.36
C ARG A 16 12.84 -6.18 4.85
N SER A 17 13.18 -7.40 5.25
CA SER A 17 13.18 -7.86 6.63
C SER A 17 14.44 -8.69 6.87
N GLU A 18 14.82 -8.89 8.14
CA GLU A 18 16.01 -9.68 8.48
C GLU A 18 15.88 -11.15 8.03
N GLY A 19 14.65 -11.68 7.96
CA GLY A 19 14.38 -13.09 7.64
C GLY A 19 13.97 -13.39 6.19
N LEU A 20 13.61 -12.38 5.39
CA LEU A 20 13.23 -12.56 3.98
C LEU A 20 13.88 -11.51 3.08
N GLN A 21 14.59 -11.98 2.05
CA GLN A 21 15.16 -11.19 0.98
C GLN A 21 14.49 -11.50 -0.35
N GLY A 22 14.50 -10.54 -1.28
CA GLY A 22 13.93 -10.66 -2.62
C GLY A 22 13.08 -9.44 -2.97
N THR A 23 12.32 -9.52 -4.08
CA THR A 23 11.39 -8.46 -4.47
C THR A 23 9.96 -8.94 -4.33
N ILE A 24 9.10 -8.09 -3.74
CA ILE A 24 7.67 -8.36 -3.60
C ILE A 24 6.92 -7.24 -4.29
N ARG A 25 5.94 -7.60 -5.12
CA ARG A 25 5.13 -6.68 -5.91
C ARG A 25 3.65 -6.97 -5.73
N ILE A 26 2.83 -5.94 -5.59
CA ILE A 26 1.40 -6.05 -5.84
C ILE A 26 1.21 -6.02 -7.34
N ILE A 27 0.71 -7.12 -7.90
CA ILE A 27 0.46 -7.25 -9.34
C ILE A 27 -1.03 -7.05 -9.67
N GLY A 28 -1.91 -7.14 -8.68
CA GLY A 28 -3.35 -6.96 -8.84
C GLY A 28 -4.05 -6.53 -7.54
N ILE A 29 -5.13 -5.76 -7.69
CA ILE A 29 -5.99 -5.30 -6.59
C ILE A 29 -7.45 -5.38 -7.04
N ASP A 30 -8.12 -6.47 -6.69
CA ASP A 30 -9.50 -6.73 -7.08
C ASP A 30 -10.49 -6.40 -5.96
N ASN A 31 -11.75 -6.17 -6.35
CA ASN A 31 -12.87 -5.91 -5.45
C ASN A 31 -12.59 -4.81 -4.40
N LEU A 32 -11.90 -3.76 -4.81
CA LEU A 32 -11.62 -2.59 -3.97
C LEU A 32 -12.92 -1.91 -3.52
N GLN A 33 -13.14 -1.85 -2.22
CA GLN A 33 -14.31 -1.22 -1.60
C GLN A 33 -13.88 -0.32 -0.44
N PHE A 34 -14.58 0.80 -0.29
CA PHE A 34 -14.36 1.74 0.81
C PHE A 34 -15.42 1.53 1.88
N GLY A 35 -14.98 1.13 3.07
CA GLY A 35 -15.80 1.05 4.27
C GLY A 35 -15.65 2.30 5.14
N ASP A 36 -16.26 2.27 6.33
CA ASP A 36 -16.03 3.30 7.33
C ASP A 36 -14.64 3.09 7.97
N LYS A 37 -13.67 3.95 7.63
CA LYS A 37 -12.26 3.95 8.09
C LYS A 37 -11.37 2.80 7.60
N TYR A 38 -11.89 1.89 6.79
CA TYR A 38 -11.12 0.81 6.19
C TYR A 38 -11.40 0.67 4.69
N LEU A 39 -10.51 -0.05 4.03
CA LEU A 39 -10.57 -0.36 2.62
C LEU A 39 -10.43 -1.88 2.48
N SER A 40 -11.42 -2.53 1.90
CA SER A 40 -11.38 -3.97 1.64
C SER A 40 -10.98 -4.24 0.20
N CYS A 41 -10.13 -5.23 -0.02
CA CYS A 41 -9.75 -5.68 -1.36
C CYS A 41 -9.22 -7.10 -1.34
N ARG A 42 -9.17 -7.72 -2.53
CA ARG A 42 -8.36 -8.90 -2.81
C ARG A 42 -7.04 -8.44 -3.42
N LEU A 43 -5.93 -8.75 -2.79
CA LEU A 43 -4.59 -8.48 -3.30
C LEU A 43 -4.06 -9.70 -4.05
N HIS A 44 -3.42 -9.44 -5.18
CA HIS A 44 -2.61 -10.39 -5.92
C HIS A 44 -1.15 -9.94 -5.81
N VAL A 45 -0.32 -10.78 -5.19
CA VAL A 45 1.06 -10.44 -4.84
C VAL A 45 2.00 -11.45 -5.47
N ALA A 46 3.04 -10.95 -6.14
CA ALA A 46 4.11 -11.77 -6.70
C ALA A 46 5.43 -11.50 -5.95
N GLY A 47 6.15 -12.56 -5.63
CA GLY A 47 7.51 -12.53 -5.12
C GLY A 47 8.48 -13.11 -6.13
N SER A 48 9.65 -12.49 -6.27
CA SER A 48 10.73 -12.95 -7.15
C SER A 48 12.06 -12.96 -6.41
N ASP A 49 12.91 -13.94 -6.73
CA ASP A 49 14.22 -14.15 -6.11
C ASP A 49 14.17 -14.23 -4.57
N LEU A 50 13.08 -14.82 -4.05
CA LEU A 50 12.88 -14.90 -2.61
C LEU A 50 13.90 -15.84 -1.97
N ARG A 51 14.48 -15.38 -0.84
CA ARG A 51 15.37 -16.15 0.02
C ARG A 51 14.96 -15.98 1.47
N ILE A 52 14.75 -17.10 2.16
CA ILE A 52 14.56 -17.10 3.62
C ILE A 52 15.95 -17.22 4.25
N VAL A 53 16.26 -16.28 5.13
CA VAL A 53 17.51 -16.27 5.88
C VAL A 53 17.18 -16.59 7.33
N SER A 54 17.69 -17.71 7.83
CA SER A 54 17.52 -18.11 9.24
C SER A 54 18.86 -18.54 9.82
N GLU A 55 19.00 -18.45 11.14
CA GLU A 55 20.18 -18.93 11.86
C GLU A 55 19.79 -20.17 12.66
N LEU A 56 20.42 -21.31 12.39
CA LEU A 56 20.28 -22.54 13.17
C LEU A 56 21.65 -22.98 13.65
N ALA A 57 21.81 -23.12 14.97
CA ALA A 57 23.04 -23.56 15.62
C ALA A 57 24.30 -22.78 15.16
N GLY A 58 24.19 -21.45 15.06
CA GLY A 58 25.30 -20.57 14.65
C GLY A 58 25.64 -20.62 13.15
N HIS A 59 24.83 -21.33 12.35
CA HIS A 59 24.98 -21.41 10.91
C HIS A 59 23.82 -20.69 10.22
N GLN A 60 24.16 -19.81 9.29
CA GLN A 60 23.17 -19.15 8.45
C GLN A 60 22.69 -20.12 7.37
N ILE A 61 21.38 -20.38 7.38
CA ILE A 61 20.69 -21.15 6.35
C ILE A 61 20.03 -20.16 5.40
N ASN A 62 20.37 -20.28 4.12
CA ASN A 62 19.77 -19.51 3.04
C ASN A 62 18.94 -20.46 2.18
N LEU A 63 17.63 -20.46 2.37
CA LEU A 63 16.71 -21.24 1.54
C LEU A 63 16.33 -20.41 0.31
N LYS A 64 16.75 -20.84 -0.88
CA LYS A 64 16.29 -20.22 -2.13
C LYS A 64 14.88 -20.74 -2.44
N VAL A 65 13.93 -19.83 -2.42
CA VAL A 65 12.51 -20.13 -2.64
C VAL A 65 12.13 -19.93 -4.10
N GLY A 66 12.67 -18.90 -4.77
CA GLY A 66 12.39 -18.62 -6.18
C GLY A 66 11.22 -17.66 -6.37
N GLU A 67 10.28 -18.03 -7.23
CA GLU A 67 9.10 -17.23 -7.58
C GLU A 67 7.84 -17.75 -6.87
N VAL A 68 6.95 -16.83 -6.50
CA VAL A 68 5.70 -17.16 -5.82
C VAL A 68 4.63 -16.14 -6.21
N GLU A 69 3.41 -16.61 -6.37
CA GLU A 69 2.23 -15.76 -6.53
C GLU A 69 1.19 -16.18 -5.50
N ILE A 70 0.64 -15.20 -4.77
CA ILE A 70 -0.38 -15.44 -3.76
C ILE A 70 -1.52 -14.43 -3.89
N ASP A 71 -2.70 -14.91 -3.54
CA ASP A 71 -3.91 -14.11 -3.48
C ASP A 71 -4.48 -14.15 -2.07
N PHE A 72 -4.87 -13.01 -1.53
CA PHE A 72 -5.55 -12.96 -0.24
C PHE A 72 -6.47 -11.74 -0.12
N ASN A 73 -7.53 -11.90 0.68
CA ASN A 73 -8.40 -10.79 1.04
C ASN A 73 -7.78 -10.02 2.22
N CYS A 74 -7.86 -8.70 2.17
CA CYS A 74 -7.39 -7.86 3.27
C CYS A 74 -8.30 -6.66 3.52
N ASN A 75 -8.28 -6.19 4.76
CA ASN A 75 -8.88 -4.93 5.19
C ASN A 75 -7.75 -3.98 5.59
N ALA A 76 -7.49 -2.95 4.79
CA ALA A 76 -6.53 -1.92 5.09
C ALA A 76 -7.14 -0.80 5.92
N ARG A 77 -6.51 -0.48 7.06
CA ARG A 77 -6.82 0.73 7.83
C ARG A 77 -6.06 1.91 7.24
N LEU A 78 -6.72 3.06 7.19
CA LEU A 78 -6.12 4.32 6.74
C LEU A 78 -5.90 5.25 7.93
N ARG A 79 -4.73 5.87 7.99
CA ARG A 79 -4.40 6.88 9.00
C ARG A 79 -3.63 8.01 8.35
N PHE A 80 -4.21 9.21 8.34
CA PHE A 80 -3.55 10.39 7.81
C PHE A 80 -2.80 11.16 8.89
N ASP A 81 -1.56 11.53 8.61
CA ASP A 81 -0.75 12.45 9.42
C ASP A 81 -0.67 13.81 8.72
N PRO A 82 -1.44 14.82 9.18
CA PRO A 82 -1.49 16.14 8.55
C PRO A 82 -0.23 16.99 8.77
N GLN A 83 0.61 16.65 9.76
CA GLN A 83 1.87 17.35 9.99
C GLN A 83 2.91 16.88 9.00
N ARG A 84 3.03 15.55 8.83
CA ARG A 84 4.00 14.94 7.90
C ARG A 84 3.51 14.90 6.46
N GLN A 85 2.21 15.13 6.23
CA GLN A 85 1.53 14.94 4.94
C GLN A 85 1.75 13.50 4.42
N ILE A 86 1.54 12.52 5.29
CA ILE A 86 1.70 11.09 4.98
C ILE A 86 0.37 10.38 5.23
N LEU A 87 -0.12 9.65 4.24
CA LEU A 87 -1.19 8.68 4.42
C LEU A 87 -0.58 7.31 4.71
N TYR A 88 -0.79 6.79 5.91
CA TYR A 88 -0.40 5.43 6.27
C TYR A 88 -1.51 4.45 5.89
N VAL A 89 -1.14 3.42 5.14
CA VAL A 89 -2.00 2.29 4.77
C VAL A 89 -1.52 1.07 5.52
N LYS A 90 -2.40 0.46 6.32
CA LYS A 90 -2.07 -0.72 7.14
C LYS A 90 -2.98 -1.89 6.76
N PRO A 91 -2.58 -2.76 5.82
CA PRO A 91 -3.35 -3.94 5.48
C PRO A 91 -3.44 -4.89 6.68
N VAL A 92 -4.62 -5.42 6.91
CA VAL A 92 -4.89 -6.46 7.91
C VAL A 92 -5.48 -7.65 7.18
N VAL A 93 -4.77 -8.77 7.22
CA VAL A 93 -5.22 -10.03 6.61
C VAL A 93 -5.77 -10.90 7.74
N ASP A 94 -6.97 -11.44 7.53
CA ASP A 94 -7.50 -12.48 8.40
C ASP A 94 -6.82 -13.81 8.03
N MET A 95 -5.83 -14.20 8.82
CA MET A 95 -4.96 -15.35 8.53
C MET A 95 -5.72 -16.67 8.43
N MET A 96 -6.94 -16.77 8.98
CA MET A 96 -7.78 -17.98 8.87
C MET A 96 -8.32 -18.25 7.46
N ASN A 97 -8.32 -17.24 6.57
CA ASN A 97 -8.80 -17.38 5.19
C ASN A 97 -7.67 -17.40 4.14
N ALA A 98 -6.39 -17.39 4.56
CA ALA A 98 -5.25 -17.39 3.66
C ALA A 98 -4.86 -18.80 3.17
N THR A 99 -5.43 -19.85 3.75
CA THR A 99 -5.08 -21.25 3.51
C THR A 99 -6.13 -21.95 2.64
N GLN A 100 -6.05 -21.78 1.33
CA GLN A 100 -6.67 -22.69 0.37
C GLN A 100 -5.75 -22.85 -0.83
N ASN A 101 -4.64 -23.60 -0.68
CA ASN A 101 -4.14 -24.59 -1.65
C ASN A 101 -2.77 -25.13 -1.21
N GLY A 102 -2.65 -26.45 -1.16
CA GLY A 102 -1.65 -27.20 -0.39
C GLY A 102 -0.18 -26.99 -0.74
N GLY A 103 0.68 -27.35 0.22
CA GLY A 103 2.14 -27.44 0.10
C GLY A 103 2.91 -26.11 0.10
N GLN A 104 2.21 -25.01 -0.17
CA GLN A 104 2.73 -23.63 -0.31
C GLN A 104 2.31 -22.72 0.86
N ASP A 105 1.73 -23.31 1.91
CA ASP A 105 1.12 -22.61 3.05
C ASP A 105 2.15 -21.80 3.87
N ASP A 106 3.33 -22.35 4.18
CA ASP A 106 4.29 -21.66 5.06
C ASP A 106 4.90 -20.42 4.40
N LEU A 107 5.16 -20.48 3.09
CA LEU A 107 5.70 -19.34 2.34
C LEU A 107 4.62 -18.28 2.10
N GLY A 108 3.41 -18.70 1.75
CA GLY A 108 2.27 -17.79 1.61
C GLY A 108 2.01 -17.05 2.93
N GLN A 109 2.05 -17.76 4.06
CA GLN A 109 1.94 -17.17 5.40
C GLN A 109 3.09 -16.21 5.71
N ALA A 110 4.33 -16.54 5.36
CA ALA A 110 5.47 -15.64 5.56
C ALA A 110 5.31 -14.32 4.76
N LEU A 111 4.85 -14.40 3.51
CA LEU A 111 4.58 -13.22 2.68
C LEU A 111 3.42 -12.40 3.22
N VAL A 112 2.32 -13.07 3.62
CA VAL A 112 1.20 -12.41 4.28
C VAL A 112 1.67 -11.73 5.55
N ALA A 113 2.53 -12.36 6.37
CA ALA A 113 3.04 -11.78 7.61
C ALA A 113 3.89 -10.52 7.40
N LEU A 114 4.61 -10.40 6.27
CA LEU A 114 5.38 -9.18 5.95
C LEU A 114 4.51 -7.97 5.62
N LEU A 115 3.32 -8.23 5.07
CA LEU A 115 2.37 -7.20 4.71
C LEU A 115 1.44 -6.89 5.87
N ASN A 116 0.97 -7.94 6.55
CA ASN A 116 -0.06 -7.87 7.57
C ASN A 116 0.42 -7.02 8.76
N GLY A 117 -0.36 -5.99 9.08
CA GLY A 117 -0.12 -5.14 10.23
C GLY A 117 0.99 -4.11 10.06
N ARG A 118 1.75 -4.13 8.96
CA ARG A 118 2.78 -3.14 8.65
C ARG A 118 2.14 -1.87 8.08
N GLU A 119 2.68 -0.71 8.44
CA GLU A 119 2.26 0.56 7.82
C GLU A 119 3.09 0.86 6.58
N PHE A 120 2.41 1.17 5.48
CA PHE A 120 2.99 1.62 4.22
C PHE A 120 2.72 3.12 4.06
N PRO A 121 3.74 3.98 4.16
CA PRO A 121 3.56 5.42 4.04
C PRO A 121 3.42 5.85 2.58
N VAL A 122 2.41 6.67 2.29
CA VAL A 122 2.22 7.34 1.00
C VAL A 122 2.40 8.84 1.20
N SER A 123 3.38 9.43 0.50
CA SER A 123 3.60 10.87 0.53
C SER A 123 2.45 11.60 -0.15
N MET A 124 1.92 12.63 0.50
CA MET A 124 0.89 13.52 -0.04
C MET A 124 1.43 14.90 -0.41
N GLN A 125 2.77 15.07 -0.42
CA GLN A 125 3.43 16.36 -0.61
C GLN A 125 3.54 16.81 -2.07
N ASP A 126 3.43 15.88 -3.03
CA ASP A 126 3.72 16.14 -4.45
C ASP A 126 2.54 16.71 -5.25
N MET A 127 1.56 17.31 -4.56
CA MET A 127 0.38 17.84 -5.22
C MET A 127 0.70 19.15 -5.95
N LYS A 128 0.57 19.15 -7.29
CA LYS A 128 0.82 20.34 -8.10
C LYS A 128 -0.21 21.43 -7.80
N PRO A 129 0.21 22.70 -7.63
CA PRO A 129 -0.72 23.82 -7.47
C PRO A 129 -1.66 23.95 -8.67
N LEU A 130 -2.89 24.40 -8.41
CA LEU A 130 -3.80 24.81 -9.46
C LEU A 130 -3.39 26.20 -9.97
N ILE A 131 -3.32 26.35 -11.28
CA ILE A 131 -3.01 27.62 -11.94
C ILE A 131 -4.30 28.18 -12.53
N ALA A 132 -4.71 29.37 -12.06
CA ALA A 132 -5.89 30.06 -12.54
C ALA A 132 -5.53 31.47 -13.02
N ARG A 133 -6.28 31.99 -13.98
CA ARG A 133 -6.18 33.39 -14.41
C ARG A 133 -7.42 34.14 -13.94
N SER A 134 -7.20 35.29 -13.31
CA SER A 134 -8.28 36.19 -12.90
C SER A 134 -7.89 37.63 -13.24
N GLY A 135 -8.63 38.24 -14.18
CA GLY A 135 -8.23 39.50 -14.80
C GLY A 135 -6.85 39.40 -15.44
N GLY A 136 -5.95 40.32 -15.08
CA GLY A 136 -4.57 40.35 -15.55
C GLY A 136 -3.55 39.58 -14.69
N LYS A 137 -3.99 38.86 -13.65
CA LYS A 137 -3.10 38.15 -12.71
C LYS A 137 -3.14 36.65 -12.89
N THR A 138 -2.00 36.00 -12.63
CA THR A 138 -1.93 34.54 -12.52
C THR A 138 -1.96 34.16 -11.05
N LEU A 139 -3.00 33.42 -10.65
CA LEU A 139 -3.18 32.88 -9.31
C LEU A 139 -2.56 31.49 -9.26
N MET A 140 -1.72 31.24 -8.26
CA MET A 140 -1.21 29.92 -7.92
C MET A 140 -1.86 29.48 -6.61
N ILE A 141 -2.67 28.43 -6.68
CA ILE A 141 -3.44 27.89 -5.57
C ILE A 141 -2.81 26.55 -5.17
N ALA A 142 -1.95 26.57 -4.15
CA ALA A 142 -1.49 25.33 -3.53
C ALA A 142 -2.62 24.75 -2.67
N MET A 143 -2.74 23.43 -2.59
CA MET A 143 -3.65 22.80 -1.63
C MET A 143 -2.84 21.93 -0.68
N ARG A 144 -3.18 22.03 0.61
CA ARG A 144 -2.65 21.15 1.64
C ARG A 144 -3.74 20.20 2.11
N PHE A 145 -3.42 18.91 2.24
CA PHE A 145 -4.35 17.96 2.84
C PHE A 145 -4.46 18.21 4.35
N VAL A 146 -5.69 18.45 4.82
CA VAL A 146 -5.98 18.58 6.26
C VAL A 146 -6.58 17.31 6.83
N ASN A 147 -7.28 16.53 6.00
CA ASN A 147 -7.78 15.22 6.38
C ASN A 147 -7.89 14.31 5.15
N ILE A 148 -7.70 13.01 5.36
CA ILE A 148 -7.97 11.95 4.37
C ILE A 148 -8.64 10.81 5.12
N GLU A 149 -9.85 10.43 4.71
CA GLU A 149 -10.62 9.40 5.39
C GLU A 149 -11.42 8.53 4.41
N ALA A 150 -11.42 7.23 4.66
CA ALA A 150 -12.35 6.32 3.99
C ALA A 150 -13.73 6.44 4.66
N ARG A 151 -14.74 6.70 3.84
CA ARG A 151 -16.15 6.60 4.19
C ARG A 151 -16.77 5.52 3.32
N ARG A 152 -18.00 5.11 3.65
CA ARG A 152 -18.74 4.15 2.83
C ARG A 152 -18.76 4.60 1.37
N ASP A 153 -18.24 3.75 0.49
CA ASP A 153 -18.15 3.90 -0.96
C ASP A 153 -17.31 5.09 -1.47
N MET A 154 -16.59 5.82 -0.62
CA MET A 154 -15.77 6.95 -1.05
C MET A 154 -14.53 7.19 -0.19
N LEU A 155 -13.50 7.76 -0.81
CA LEU A 155 -12.34 8.34 -0.13
C LEU A 155 -12.51 9.85 -0.12
N GLN A 156 -12.67 10.43 1.08
CA GLN A 156 -12.84 11.87 1.23
C GLN A 156 -11.48 12.54 1.49
N PHE A 157 -11.20 13.58 0.71
CA PHE A 157 -10.05 14.46 0.90
C PHE A 157 -10.54 15.83 1.33
N SER A 158 -10.06 16.30 2.49
CA SER A 158 -10.27 17.68 2.93
C SER A 158 -9.00 18.47 2.66
N LEU A 159 -9.14 19.57 1.95
CA LEU A 159 -8.04 20.40 1.44
C LEU A 159 -8.18 21.82 1.94
N LEU A 160 -7.06 22.44 2.33
CA LEU A 160 -6.97 23.86 2.63
C LEU A 160 -6.20 24.56 1.49
N PRO A 161 -6.82 25.52 0.76
CA PRO A 161 -6.15 26.28 -0.26
C PRO A 161 -5.24 27.35 0.34
N GLU A 162 -4.06 27.52 -0.27
CA GLU A 162 -3.15 28.63 -0.05
C GLU A 162 -2.96 29.36 -1.39
N VAL A 163 -3.43 30.60 -1.45
CA VAL A 163 -3.43 31.40 -2.69
C VAL A 163 -2.26 32.37 -2.68
N SER A 164 -1.49 32.36 -3.77
CA SER A 164 -0.43 33.34 -4.04
C SER A 164 -0.59 33.90 -5.45
N THR A 165 -0.07 35.11 -5.67
CA THR A 165 -0.11 35.77 -6.99
C THR A 165 1.30 35.96 -7.52
N LYS A 166 1.49 35.68 -8.81
CA LYS A 166 2.63 36.19 -9.58
C LYS A 166 2.21 37.43 -10.37
#